data_AF-A0A7X1M1I3-F1
#
_entry.id   AF-A0A7X1M1I3-F1
#
_cell.length_a   1.000
_cell.length_b   1.000
_cell.length_c   1.000
_cell.angle_alpha   90.00
_cell.angle_beta   90.00
_cell.angle_gamma   90.00
#
_symmetry.space_group_name_H-M   'P 1'
#
loop_
_entity.id
_entity.type
_entity.pdbx_description
1 polymer ?
#
loop_
_entity_poly.entity_id
_entity_poly.type
_entity_poly.pdbx_seq_one_letter_code
_entity_poly.pdbx_strand_id
1 'polypeptide(L)'
;MAGGRFGAAVRGRAAGVRRDGLPLAAAVLTGTVALLMLLVVFGNVTDFDTNRQFVRHVLAMDTTSGDDHLTWRAVTWRPLQDAAYLLIIAWEALTAAVLTVATARWLRGTRHGTLGRSGPARRATTLGLVLYLLLFGVGFLAVGGEWFAMWQSSRWNGVPAAERHVVLGGLVLLVVHLPGLRDDGVVG
;
A
#
# COMPACT_ATOMS: atom_id res chain seq x y z
N MET A 1 36.66 56.81 30.61
CA MET A 1 35.21 56.58 30.42
C MET A 1 35.07 55.28 29.62
N ALA A 2 34.79 54.14 30.29
CA ALA A 2 33.44 53.57 30.47
C ALA A 2 32.87 53.05 29.14
N GLY A 3 32.98 51.75 28.85
CA GLY A 3 31.88 50.78 29.03
C GLY A 3 31.54 50.20 27.64
N GLY A 4 31.18 48.94 27.42
CA GLY A 4 30.84 47.85 28.30
C GLY A 4 30.94 46.53 27.54
N ARG A 5 30.99 45.47 28.34
CA ARG A 5 31.05 44.05 27.98
C ARG A 5 29.67 43.56 27.51
N PHE A 6 29.69 42.37 26.90
CA PHE A 6 28.57 41.43 26.72
C PHE A 6 27.59 41.69 25.57
N GLY A 7 27.71 40.82 24.57
CA GLY A 7 26.66 40.49 23.60
C GLY A 7 26.80 39.04 23.14
N ALA A 8 27.04 38.12 24.08
CA ALA A 8 27.01 36.69 23.82
C ALA A 8 25.56 36.23 23.60
N ALA A 9 25.35 35.51 22.50
CA ALA A 9 24.39 34.44 22.30
C ALA A 9 22.97 34.61 22.90
N VAL A 10 22.00 34.93 22.04
CA VAL A 10 20.72 34.20 22.01
C VAL A 10 20.32 33.99 20.55
N ARG A 11 21.03 33.11 19.83
CA ARG A 11 20.33 32.31 18.81
C ARG A 11 19.57 31.27 19.59
N GLY A 12 18.31 31.56 19.88
CA GLY A 12 17.38 30.57 20.37
C GLY A 12 17.47 29.36 19.46
N ARG A 13 18.06 28.27 19.96
CA ARG A 13 17.75 26.94 19.46
C ARG A 13 16.26 26.78 19.75
N ALA A 14 15.42 27.19 18.80
CA ALA A 14 14.09 26.61 18.70
C ALA A 14 14.35 25.10 18.76
N ALA A 15 13.92 24.49 19.87
CA ALA A 15 14.08 23.08 20.10
C ALA A 15 13.36 22.38 18.96
N GLY A 16 14.11 22.06 17.90
CA GLY A 16 13.60 21.31 16.78
C GLY A 16 13.09 20.01 17.36
N VAL A 17 11.77 19.83 17.32
CA VAL A 17 11.16 18.51 17.48
C VAL A 17 12.01 17.59 16.60
N ARG A 18 12.70 16.64 17.22
CA ARG A 18 13.61 15.73 16.53
C ARG A 18 12.83 15.14 15.36
N ARG A 19 13.26 15.42 14.12
CA ARG A 19 12.62 14.93 12.89
C ARG A 19 12.78 13.41 12.69
N ASP A 20 13.40 12.76 13.66
CA ASP A 20 13.80 11.35 13.72
C ASP A 20 12.59 10.38 13.71
N GLY A 21 11.39 10.83 14.05
CA GLY A 21 10.19 9.96 14.12
C GLY A 21 9.58 9.59 12.77
N LEU A 22 9.71 10.45 11.76
CA LEU A 22 9.03 10.28 10.47
C LEU A 22 9.65 9.14 9.61
N PRO A 23 10.98 8.97 9.53
CA PRO A 23 11.58 7.81 8.90
C PRO A 23 11.22 6.48 9.59
N LEU A 24 11.14 6.48 10.91
CA LEU A 24 10.71 5.31 11.68
C LEU A 24 9.24 4.97 11.39
N ALA A 25 8.35 5.97 11.37
CA ALA A 25 6.96 5.79 10.99
C ALA A 25 6.83 5.22 9.57
N ALA A 26 7.57 5.77 8.60
CA ALA A 26 7.61 5.23 7.23
C ALA A 26 8.09 3.77 7.21
N ALA A 27 9.14 3.42 7.96
CA ALA A 27 9.65 2.06 8.06
C ALA A 27 8.60 1.08 8.62
N VAL A 28 7.98 1.45 9.75
CA VAL A 28 6.99 0.62 10.44
C VAL A 28 5.75 0.43 9.57
N LEU A 29 5.18 1.52 9.03
CA LEU A 29 4.00 1.45 8.19
C LEU A 29 4.25 0.66 6.91
N THR A 30 5.41 0.84 6.26
CA THR A 30 5.80 0.01 5.10
C THR A 30 5.86 -1.48 5.49
N GLY A 31 6.46 -1.79 6.64
CA GLY A 31 6.54 -3.14 7.18
C GLY A 31 5.17 -3.73 7.49
N THR A 32 4.25 -2.94 8.03
CA THR A 32 2.87 -3.36 8.29
C THR A 32 2.16 -3.75 7.00
N VAL A 33 2.25 -2.93 5.94
CA VAL A 33 1.64 -3.26 4.64
C VAL A 33 2.33 -4.48 4.01
N ALA A 34 3.66 -4.61 4.16
CA ALA A 34 4.41 -5.77 3.68
C ALA A 34 3.92 -7.07 4.34
N LEU A 35 3.81 -7.08 5.68
CA LEU A 35 3.32 -8.22 6.45
C LEU A 35 1.88 -8.57 6.06
N LEU A 36 1.02 -7.55 5.95
CA LEU A 36 -0.36 -7.74 5.52
C LEU A 36 -0.40 -8.42 4.14
N MET A 37 0.39 -7.94 3.17
CA MET A 37 0.41 -8.54 1.84
C MET A 37 0.98 -9.96 1.82
N LEU A 38 1.98 -10.27 2.66
CA LEU A 38 2.46 -11.64 2.82
C LEU A 38 1.36 -12.56 3.36
N LEU A 39 0.55 -12.08 4.31
CA LEU A 39 -0.59 -12.82 4.84
C LEU A 39 -1.71 -12.98 3.79
N VAL A 40 -1.96 -11.97 2.95
CA VAL A 40 -2.89 -12.07 1.82
C VAL A 40 -2.44 -13.16 0.85
N VAL A 41 -1.17 -13.12 0.40
CA VAL A 41 -0.60 -14.15 -0.49
C VAL A 41 -0.69 -15.53 0.14
N PHE A 42 -0.31 -15.64 1.43
CA PHE A 42 -0.39 -16.90 2.16
C PHE A 42 -1.83 -17.44 2.16
N GLY A 43 -2.80 -16.61 2.53
CA GLY A 43 -4.22 -16.98 2.53
C GLY A 43 -4.72 -17.46 1.18
N ASN A 44 -4.42 -16.73 0.09
CA ASN A 44 -4.82 -17.12 -1.26
C ASN A 44 -4.12 -18.41 -1.76
N VAL A 45 -2.90 -18.70 -1.29
CA VAL A 45 -2.20 -19.95 -1.65
C VAL A 45 -2.69 -21.12 -0.81
N THR A 46 -2.90 -20.96 0.49
CA THR A 46 -3.27 -22.06 1.39
C THR A 46 -4.76 -22.40 1.35
N ASP A 47 -5.62 -21.39 1.19
CA ASP A 47 -7.06 -21.56 1.00
C ASP A 47 -7.44 -21.28 -0.45
N PHE A 48 -6.78 -22.01 -1.35
CA PHE A 48 -6.81 -21.73 -2.79
C PHE A 48 -8.21 -21.87 -3.38
N ASP A 49 -8.96 -22.92 -3.01
CA ASP A 49 -10.25 -23.20 -3.64
C ASP A 49 -11.32 -22.17 -3.24
N THR A 50 -11.37 -21.77 -1.97
CA THR A 50 -12.33 -20.77 -1.46
C THR A 50 -12.13 -19.43 -2.16
N ASN A 51 -10.88 -18.96 -2.23
CA ASN A 51 -10.56 -17.68 -2.86
C ASN A 51 -10.68 -17.73 -4.39
N ARG A 52 -10.41 -18.89 -5.01
CA ARG A 52 -10.71 -19.12 -6.42
C ARG A 52 -12.21 -19.03 -6.70
N GLN A 53 -13.05 -19.64 -5.86
CA GLN A 53 -14.50 -19.55 -5.97
C GLN A 53 -14.97 -18.10 -5.85
N PHE A 54 -14.39 -17.30 -4.96
CA PHE A 54 -14.66 -15.87 -4.87
C PHE A 54 -14.48 -15.17 -6.23
N VAL A 55 -13.33 -15.33 -6.88
CA VAL A 55 -13.08 -14.71 -8.19
C VAL A 55 -14.04 -15.24 -9.26
N ARG A 56 -14.31 -16.55 -9.28
CA ARG A 56 -15.24 -17.15 -10.24
C ARG A 56 -16.65 -16.57 -10.12
N HIS A 57 -17.17 -16.44 -8.90
CA HIS A 57 -18.52 -15.89 -8.68
C HIS A 57 -18.61 -14.39 -8.97
N VAL A 58 -17.56 -13.61 -8.65
CA VAL A 58 -17.49 -12.21 -9.04
C VAL A 58 -17.53 -12.07 -10.57
N LEU A 59 -16.68 -12.82 -11.28
CA LEU A 59 -16.62 -12.75 -12.75
C LEU A 59 -17.88 -13.30 -13.43
N ALA A 60 -18.49 -14.35 -12.87
CA ALA A 60 -19.72 -14.93 -13.40
C ALA A 60 -20.96 -14.07 -13.14
N MET A 61 -20.90 -13.16 -12.17
CA MET A 61 -22.03 -12.31 -11.74
C MET A 61 -23.29 -13.09 -11.35
N ASP A 62 -23.16 -14.37 -11.00
CA ASP A 62 -24.25 -15.34 -10.78
C ASP A 62 -25.00 -15.17 -9.45
N THR A 63 -24.52 -14.25 -8.62
CA THR A 63 -25.13 -13.89 -7.32
C THR A 63 -25.53 -12.41 -7.24
N THR A 64 -25.52 -11.71 -8.38
CA THR A 64 -26.05 -10.34 -8.49
C THR A 64 -27.56 -10.38 -8.66
N SER A 65 -28.24 -9.23 -8.57
CA SER A 65 -29.71 -9.13 -8.48
C SER A 65 -30.52 -9.67 -9.68
N GLY A 66 -29.87 -10.31 -10.67
CA GLY A 66 -30.53 -10.98 -11.78
C GLY A 66 -31.06 -10.03 -12.85
N ASP A 67 -30.62 -8.77 -12.83
CA ASP A 67 -30.94 -7.81 -13.89
C ASP A 67 -30.15 -8.15 -15.16
N ASP A 68 -30.85 -8.62 -16.20
CA ASP A 68 -30.30 -8.98 -17.52
C ASP A 68 -29.50 -7.83 -18.16
N HIS A 69 -29.76 -6.58 -17.76
CA HIS A 69 -29.03 -5.41 -18.25
C HIS A 69 -27.57 -5.34 -17.74
N LEU A 70 -27.21 -6.08 -16.69
CA LEU A 70 -25.87 -6.04 -16.09
C LEU A 70 -25.04 -7.29 -16.38
N THR A 71 -25.66 -8.42 -16.71
CA THR A 71 -24.99 -9.73 -16.84
C THR A 71 -24.33 -9.96 -18.20
N TRP A 72 -24.57 -9.10 -19.20
CA TRP A 72 -23.93 -9.21 -20.53
C TRP A 72 -22.39 -9.16 -20.50
N ARG A 73 -21.82 -8.58 -19.44
CA ARG A 73 -20.37 -8.50 -19.20
C ARG A 73 -19.82 -9.63 -18.32
N ALA A 74 -20.66 -10.60 -17.95
CA ALA A 74 -20.24 -11.76 -17.17
C ALA A 74 -19.25 -12.63 -17.96
N VAL A 75 -18.28 -13.18 -17.23
CA VAL A 75 -17.30 -14.12 -17.76
C VAL A 75 -17.55 -15.48 -17.10
N THR A 76 -18.10 -16.43 -17.86
CA THR A 76 -18.45 -17.79 -17.39
C THR A 76 -17.42 -18.86 -17.76
N TRP A 77 -16.40 -18.48 -18.54
CA TRP A 77 -15.38 -19.41 -19.00
C TRP A 77 -14.33 -19.68 -17.91
N ARG A 78 -14.41 -20.87 -17.29
CA ARG A 78 -13.60 -21.26 -16.12
C ARG A 78 -12.08 -21.08 -16.29
N PRO A 79 -11.43 -21.43 -17.42
CA PRO A 79 -9.99 -21.22 -17.58
C PRO A 79 -9.57 -19.76 -17.46
N LEU A 80 -10.39 -18.83 -17.97
CA LEU A 80 -10.12 -17.39 -17.87
C LEU A 80 -10.32 -16.86 -16.45
N GLN A 81 -11.33 -17.37 -15.73
CA GLN A 81 -11.52 -17.04 -14.31
C GLN A 81 -10.35 -17.52 -13.46
N ASP A 82 -9.85 -18.74 -13.73
CA ASP A 82 -8.70 -19.30 -13.02
C ASP A 82 -7.41 -18.56 -13.36
N ALA A 83 -7.23 -18.15 -14.62
CA ALA A 83 -6.11 -17.29 -15.03
C ALA A 83 -6.15 -15.92 -14.32
N ALA A 84 -7.33 -15.32 -14.19
CA ALA A 84 -7.51 -14.07 -13.45
C ALA A 84 -7.13 -14.23 -11.97
N TYR A 85 -7.55 -15.34 -11.34
CA TYR A 85 -7.18 -15.62 -9.95
C TYR A 85 -5.67 -15.83 -9.76
N LEU A 86 -5.02 -16.58 -10.66
CA LEU A 86 -3.56 -16.74 -10.63
C LEU A 86 -2.82 -15.42 -10.85
N LEU A 87 -3.34 -14.55 -11.71
CA LEU A 87 -2.79 -13.21 -11.93
C LEU A 87 -2.89 -12.35 -10.66
N ILE A 88 -4.00 -12.43 -9.92
CA ILE A 88 -4.16 -11.75 -8.63
C ILE A 88 -3.08 -12.22 -7.64
N ILE A 89 -2.91 -13.53 -7.45
CA ILE A 89 -1.87 -14.07 -6.56
C ILE A 89 -0.46 -13.62 -6.98
N ALA A 90 -0.16 -13.66 -8.29
CA ALA A 90 1.14 -13.22 -8.80
C ALA A 90 1.38 -11.73 -8.50
N TRP A 91 0.36 -10.89 -8.65
CA TRP A 91 0.42 -9.46 -8.35
C TRP A 91 0.58 -9.19 -6.85
N GLU A 92 -0.14 -9.94 -6.01
CA GLU A 92 -0.01 -9.88 -4.55
C GLU A 92 1.41 -10.26 -4.11
N ALA A 93 1.96 -11.34 -4.66
CA ALA A 93 3.31 -11.81 -4.37
C ALA A 93 4.39 -10.79 -4.79
N LEU A 94 4.25 -10.20 -5.98
CA LEU A 94 5.12 -9.12 -6.44
C LEU A 94 5.06 -7.92 -5.49
N THR A 95 3.85 -7.50 -5.12
CA THR A 95 3.62 -6.38 -4.19
C THR A 95 4.26 -6.66 -2.83
N ALA A 96 4.02 -7.84 -2.26
CA ALA A 96 4.60 -8.29 -0.99
C ALA A 96 6.13 -8.30 -1.03
N ALA A 97 6.72 -8.82 -2.11
CA ALA A 97 8.16 -8.85 -2.30
C ALA A 97 8.75 -7.44 -2.34
N VAL A 98 8.18 -6.54 -3.14
CA VAL A 98 8.66 -5.15 -3.27
C VAL A 98 8.60 -4.42 -1.93
N LEU A 99 7.48 -4.54 -1.19
CA LEU A 99 7.30 -3.91 0.12
C LEU A 99 8.20 -4.52 1.19
N THR A 100 8.48 -5.83 1.14
CA THR A 100 9.43 -6.49 2.04
C THR A 100 10.84 -5.98 1.82
N VAL A 101 11.27 -5.85 0.56
CA VAL A 101 12.59 -5.28 0.24
C VAL A 101 12.64 -3.80 0.64
N ALA A 102 11.56 -3.04 0.43
CA ALA A 102 11.47 -1.65 0.90
C ALA A 102 11.64 -1.54 2.42
N THR A 103 10.96 -2.41 3.17
CA THR A 103 11.08 -2.52 4.64
C THR A 103 12.52 -2.83 5.06
N ALA A 104 13.16 -3.81 4.41
CA ALA A 104 14.57 -4.13 4.69
C ALA A 104 15.51 -2.94 4.42
N ARG A 105 15.24 -2.14 3.39
CA ARG A 105 16.00 -0.92 3.09
C ARG A 105 15.82 0.15 4.17
N TRP A 106 14.60 0.35 4.66
CA TRP A 106 14.34 1.24 5.80
C TRP A 106 15.11 0.79 7.05
N LEU A 107 15.05 -0.49 7.41
CA LEU A 107 15.74 -1.05 8.59
C LEU A 107 17.27 -0.98 8.50
N ARG A 108 17.84 -1.07 7.29
CA ARG A 108 19.28 -0.82 7.11
C ARG A 108 19.62 0.66 7.32
N GLY A 109 18.81 1.57 6.79
CA GLY A 109 19.00 3.01 6.98
C GLY A 109 18.95 3.46 8.44
N THR A 110 18.07 2.88 9.25
CA THR A 110 17.96 3.17 10.69
C THR A 110 19.20 2.69 11.46
N ARG A 111 19.69 1.47 11.18
CA ARG A 111 20.86 0.89 11.87
C ARG A 111 22.16 1.66 11.62
N HIS A 112 22.33 2.23 10.43
CA HIS A 112 23.55 2.95 10.08
C HIS A 112 23.48 4.46 10.40
N GLY A 113 22.44 4.95 11.09
CA GLY A 113 22.29 6.38 11.39
C GLY A 113 22.17 7.26 10.15
N THR A 114 21.79 6.69 9.00
CA THR A 114 21.73 7.35 7.69
C THR A 114 20.29 7.59 7.25
N LEU A 115 19.41 7.93 8.20
CA LEU A 115 17.99 8.19 7.95
C LEU A 115 17.76 9.27 6.87
N GLY A 116 18.71 10.20 6.67
CA GLY A 116 18.68 11.16 5.57
C GLY A 116 18.81 10.55 4.16
N ARG A 117 19.48 9.40 4.01
CA ARG A 117 19.66 8.70 2.72
C ARG A 117 18.51 7.76 2.35
N SER A 118 17.29 8.08 2.79
CA SER A 118 16.08 7.25 2.61
C SER A 118 15.57 7.14 1.16
N GLY A 119 16.24 7.76 0.18
CA GLY A 119 15.81 7.79 -1.22
C GLY A 119 15.47 6.41 -1.83
N PRO A 120 16.35 5.39 -1.74
CA PRO A 120 16.05 4.05 -2.25
C PRO A 120 14.90 3.34 -1.51
N ALA A 121 14.80 3.50 -0.19
CA ALA A 121 13.73 2.91 0.62
C ALA A 121 12.37 3.53 0.28
N ARG A 122 12.31 4.86 0.19
CA ARG A 122 11.15 5.63 -0.27
C ARG A 122 10.70 5.20 -1.66
N ARG A 123 11.60 5.13 -2.65
CA ARG A 123 11.24 4.73 -4.02
C ARG A 123 10.66 3.31 -4.08
N ALA A 124 11.29 2.37 -3.38
CA ALA A 124 10.79 0.99 -3.30
C ALA A 124 9.42 0.93 -2.59
N THR A 125 9.24 1.70 -1.52
CA THR A 125 7.96 1.81 -0.81
C THR A 125 6.88 2.38 -1.73
N THR A 126 7.19 3.44 -2.45
CA THR A 126 6.28 4.09 -3.41
C THR A 126 5.83 3.10 -4.48
N LEU A 127 6.77 2.37 -5.09
CA LEU A 127 6.46 1.34 -6.09
C LEU A 127 5.54 0.25 -5.50
N GLY A 128 5.87 -0.27 -4.33
CA GLY A 128 5.06 -1.30 -3.67
C GLY A 128 3.65 -0.81 -3.33
N LEU A 129 3.51 0.43 -2.84
CA LEU A 129 2.22 1.02 -2.54
C LEU A 129 1.40 1.33 -3.80
N VAL A 130 2.04 1.69 -4.91
CA VAL A 130 1.34 1.86 -6.19
C VAL A 130 0.81 0.51 -6.68
N LEU A 131 1.62 -0.56 -6.65
CA LEU A 131 1.16 -1.91 -7.00
C LEU A 131 -0.01 -2.35 -6.12
N TYR A 132 0.09 -2.10 -4.82
CA TYR A 132 -0.95 -2.36 -3.83
C TYR A 132 -2.24 -1.60 -4.15
N LEU A 133 -2.17 -0.29 -4.41
CA LEU A 133 -3.33 0.53 -4.74
C LEU A 133 -3.94 0.18 -6.11
N LEU A 134 -3.13 -0.26 -7.08
CA LEU A 134 -3.64 -0.78 -8.34
C LEU A 134 -4.43 -2.08 -8.13
N LEU A 135 -3.93 -2.99 -7.30
CA LEU A 135 -4.65 -4.22 -6.99
C LEU A 135 -6.00 -3.93 -6.34
N PHE A 136 -6.02 -3.22 -5.22
CA PHE A 136 -7.25 -3.02 -4.46
C PHE A 136 -8.16 -1.96 -5.08
N GLY A 137 -7.60 -0.85 -5.57
CA GLY A 137 -8.37 0.24 -6.19
C GLY A 137 -8.86 -0.12 -7.59
N VAL A 138 -7.97 -0.53 -8.49
CA VAL A 138 -8.39 -0.85 -9.87
C VAL A 138 -8.97 -2.26 -9.93
N GLY A 139 -8.28 -3.27 -9.40
CA GLY A 139 -8.74 -4.65 -9.46
C GLY A 139 -10.03 -4.90 -8.68
N PHE A 140 -10.08 -4.53 -7.40
CA PHE A 140 -11.24 -4.85 -6.56
C PHE A 140 -12.33 -3.77 -6.56
N LEU A 141 -12.02 -2.47 -6.46
CA LEU A 141 -13.07 -1.44 -6.45
C LEU A 141 -13.62 -1.17 -7.86
N ALA A 142 -12.76 -0.81 -8.81
CA ALA A 142 -13.23 -0.44 -10.14
C ALA A 142 -13.68 -1.64 -10.98
N VAL A 143 -12.86 -2.69 -11.08
CA VAL A 143 -13.20 -3.87 -11.89
C VAL A 143 -14.16 -4.80 -11.13
N GLY A 144 -13.80 -5.25 -9.93
CA GLY A 144 -14.71 -6.10 -9.13
C GLY A 144 -16.01 -5.38 -8.76
N GLY A 145 -15.91 -4.24 -8.08
CA GLY A 145 -17.03 -3.45 -7.58
C GLY A 145 -17.91 -2.92 -8.70
N GLU A 146 -17.39 -2.02 -9.53
CA GLU A 146 -18.22 -1.29 -10.51
C GLU A 146 -18.48 -2.10 -11.79
N TRP A 147 -17.45 -2.75 -12.35
CA TRP A 147 -17.64 -3.52 -13.58
C TRP A 147 -18.37 -4.84 -13.36
N PHE A 148 -18.08 -5.59 -12.29
CA PHE A 148 -18.75 -6.86 -12.00
C PHE A 148 -19.88 -6.76 -10.97
N ALA A 149 -20.24 -5.56 -10.52
CA ALA A 149 -21.27 -5.32 -9.52
C ALA A 149 -21.08 -6.15 -8.24
N MET A 150 -19.82 -6.40 -7.84
CA MET A 150 -19.45 -7.23 -6.69
C MET A 150 -20.13 -6.76 -5.39
N TRP A 151 -20.43 -5.46 -5.28
CA TRP A 151 -21.12 -4.87 -4.13
C TRP A 151 -22.57 -5.38 -3.95
N GLN A 152 -23.21 -5.93 -4.99
CA GLN A 152 -24.56 -6.50 -4.90
C GLN A 152 -24.58 -7.89 -4.27
N SER A 153 -23.49 -8.65 -4.35
CA SER A 153 -23.45 -10.00 -3.80
C SER A 153 -23.36 -9.94 -2.28
N SER A 154 -24.22 -10.67 -1.57
CA SER A 154 -24.12 -10.76 -0.10
C SER A 154 -22.96 -11.64 0.36
N ARG A 155 -22.54 -12.60 -0.49
CA ARG A 155 -21.52 -13.60 -0.17
C ARG A 155 -20.16 -13.29 -0.78
N TRP A 156 -20.15 -12.79 -2.01
CA TRP A 156 -18.93 -12.60 -2.79
C TRP A 156 -18.61 -11.12 -2.95
N ASN A 157 -18.59 -10.38 -1.83
CA ASN A 157 -18.34 -8.95 -1.83
C ASN A 157 -17.02 -8.58 -1.13
N GLY A 158 -16.03 -8.24 -1.95
CA GLY A 158 -14.71 -7.79 -1.51
C GLY A 158 -14.56 -6.28 -1.34
N VAL A 159 -15.59 -5.47 -1.66
CA VAL A 159 -15.49 -4.00 -1.68
C VAL A 159 -15.12 -3.45 -0.29
N PRO A 160 -15.77 -3.85 0.83
CA PRO A 160 -15.41 -3.33 2.15
C PRO A 160 -13.99 -3.71 2.58
N ALA A 161 -13.46 -4.84 2.11
CA ALA A 161 -12.05 -5.18 2.32
C ALA A 161 -11.15 -4.28 1.49
N ALA A 162 -11.41 -4.15 0.19
CA ALA A 162 -10.62 -3.32 -0.71
C ALA A 162 -10.55 -1.85 -0.29
N GLU A 163 -11.66 -1.26 0.19
CA GLU A 163 -11.68 0.11 0.72
C GLU A 163 -10.70 0.30 1.88
N ARG A 164 -10.71 -0.62 2.86
CA ARG A 164 -9.78 -0.59 4.00
C ARG A 164 -8.33 -0.65 3.54
N HIS A 165 -8.05 -1.48 2.52
CA HIS A 165 -6.73 -1.57 1.93
C HIS A 165 -6.35 -0.24 1.25
N VAL A 166 -7.20 0.28 0.36
CA VAL A 166 -6.95 1.56 -0.34
C VAL A 166 -6.68 2.70 0.64
N VAL A 167 -7.47 2.82 1.71
CA VAL A 167 -7.26 3.83 2.76
C VAL A 167 -5.89 3.64 3.42
N LEU A 168 -5.55 2.42 3.85
CA LEU A 168 -4.25 2.14 4.46
C LEU A 168 -3.09 2.49 3.50
N GLY A 169 -3.15 1.99 2.27
CA GLY A 169 -2.12 2.22 1.26
C GLY A 169 -1.94 3.70 0.93
N GLY A 170 -3.04 4.44 0.80
CA GLY A 170 -3.04 5.89 0.59
C GLY A 170 -2.43 6.65 1.77
N LEU A 171 -2.80 6.31 3.00
CA LEU A 171 -2.22 6.91 4.20
C LEU A 171 -0.72 6.65 4.32
N VAL A 172 -0.25 5.43 4.07
CA VAL A 172 1.19 5.13 4.07
C VAL A 172 1.90 5.92 2.98
N LEU A 173 1.31 6.05 1.79
CA LEU A 173 1.89 6.83 0.69
C LEU A 173 2.06 8.30 1.09
N LEU A 174 1.03 8.88 1.71
CA LEU A 174 1.09 10.24 2.24
C LEU A 174 2.20 10.40 3.29
N VAL A 175 2.25 9.53 4.30
CA VAL A 175 3.29 9.58 5.36
C VAL A 175 4.69 9.46 4.76
N VAL A 176 4.87 8.52 3.83
CA VAL A 176 6.13 8.34 3.13
C VAL A 176 6.49 9.61 2.38
N HIS A 177 5.55 10.35 1.78
CA HIS A 177 5.84 11.57 1.01
C HIS A 177 5.81 12.91 1.76
N LEU A 178 5.63 12.89 3.09
CA LEU A 178 5.66 14.13 3.88
C LEU A 178 7.02 14.88 3.77
N PRO A 179 7.02 16.23 3.74
CA PRO A 179 8.22 17.04 3.51
C PRO A 179 9.36 16.79 4.49
N GLY A 180 9.06 16.38 5.72
CA GLY A 180 10.07 16.11 6.75
C GLY A 180 11.01 14.94 6.45
N LEU A 181 10.81 14.23 5.34
CA LEU A 181 11.69 13.18 4.84
C LEU A 181 12.56 13.62 3.64
N ARG A 182 12.44 14.87 3.19
CA ARG A 182 13.35 15.46 2.20
C ARG A 182 14.53 16.04 2.97
N ASP A 183 15.72 15.48 2.76
CA ASP A 183 16.95 16.19 3.03
C ASP A 183 17.04 17.31 1.98
N ASP A 184 16.50 18.48 2.29
CA ASP A 184 16.74 19.69 1.49
C ASP A 184 18.18 20.15 1.77
N GLY A 185 19.13 19.36 1.28
CA GLY A 185 20.49 19.80 1.01
C GLY A 185 20.48 20.67 -0.25
N VAL A 186 19.83 21.82 -0.19
CA VAL A 186 20.06 22.89 -1.17
C VAL A 186 21.20 23.73 -0.63
N VAL A 187 22.41 23.29 -0.92
CA VAL A 187 23.55 24.19 -1.12
C VAL A 187 23.74 24.24 -2.62
N GLY A 188 23.48 25.41 -3.19
CA GLY A 188 23.58 25.74 -4.61
C GLY A 188 23.03 27.13 -4.82
#